data_AF-A0A7S4KZK7-F1
#
_entry.id   AF-A0A7S4KZK7-F1
#
_cell.length_a   1.000
_cell.length_b   1.000
_cell.length_c   1.000
_cell.angle_alpha   90.00
_cell.angle_beta   90.00
_cell.angle_gamma   90.00
#
_symmetry.space_group_name_H-M   'P 1'
#
loop_
_entity.id
_entity.type
_entity.pdbx_description
1 polymer ?
#
loop_
_entity_poly.entity_id
_entity_poly.type
_entity_poly.pdbx_seq_one_letter_code
_entity_poly.pdbx_strand_id
1 'polypeptide(L)'
;SAAGQGLRSKPGPKASYSSVEQEQRLSRLSLNRLPCYLPCMMQSQDYITLEQGWGKMQEGFDKFIEIMEGGFREPFALSLHSELYTNCYAMCTQKAPNNYADQLYQKYGMIYEPYLHATVL
;
A
#
# COMPACT_ATOMS: atom_id res chain seq x y z
N SER A 1 37.70 -43.73 -3.56
CA SER A 1 37.69 -42.41 -4.20
C SER A 1 36.33 -42.19 -4.82
N ALA A 2 35.72 -41.04 -4.57
CA ALA A 2 34.29 -40.81 -4.59
C ALA A 2 33.62 -40.78 -5.98
N ALA A 3 32.32 -41.03 -5.96
CA ALA A 3 31.36 -41.08 -7.06
C ALA A 3 31.26 -39.78 -7.88
N GLY A 4 31.19 -39.91 -9.21
CA GLY A 4 30.78 -38.84 -10.11
C GLY A 4 29.35 -39.08 -10.62
N GLN A 5 28.37 -38.43 -10.01
CA GLN A 5 26.98 -38.40 -10.48
C GLN A 5 26.81 -37.28 -11.50
N GLY A 6 26.23 -37.61 -12.66
CA GLY A 6 25.71 -36.63 -13.59
C GLY A 6 24.35 -36.09 -13.11
N LEU A 7 24.18 -34.77 -13.12
CA LEU A 7 22.85 -34.14 -13.05
C LEU A 7 22.75 -32.96 -14.02
N ARG A 8 22.05 -33.28 -15.10
CA ARG A 8 21.35 -32.48 -16.10
C ARG A 8 20.89 -31.10 -15.61
N SER A 9 21.38 -30.05 -16.27
CA SER A 9 20.89 -28.67 -16.17
C SER A 9 19.41 -28.59 -16.59
N LYS A 10 18.55 -27.98 -15.76
CA LYS A 10 17.21 -27.53 -16.18
C LYS A 10 17.21 -26.00 -16.34
N PRO A 11 16.67 -25.45 -17.43
CA PRO A 11 16.46 -24.02 -17.54
C PRO A 11 15.27 -23.60 -16.68
N GLY A 12 15.47 -22.63 -15.79
CA GLY A 12 14.39 -21.99 -15.04
C GLY A 12 13.53 -21.10 -15.95
N PRO A 13 12.21 -21.02 -15.75
CA PRO A 13 11.37 -20.14 -16.55
C PRO A 13 11.60 -18.69 -16.15
N LYS A 14 11.93 -17.83 -17.11
CA LYS A 14 11.88 -16.37 -16.97
C LYS A 14 10.41 -15.97 -16.87
N ALA A 15 9.92 -15.72 -15.65
CA ALA A 15 8.59 -15.16 -15.46
C ALA A 15 8.66 -13.64 -15.63
N SER A 16 8.30 -13.16 -16.83
CA SER A 16 7.89 -11.78 -17.05
C SER A 16 6.52 -11.62 -16.39
N TYR A 17 6.48 -11.01 -15.23
CA TYR A 17 5.27 -10.94 -14.42
C TYR A 17 4.35 -9.84 -14.96
N SER A 18 3.21 -10.22 -15.55
CA SER A 18 2.20 -9.27 -15.98
C SER A 18 1.37 -8.80 -14.79
N SER A 19 1.01 -7.51 -14.74
CA SER A 19 0.23 -6.90 -13.64
C SER A 19 -1.07 -7.67 -13.34
N VAL A 20 -1.66 -8.30 -14.36
CA VAL A 20 -2.88 -9.13 -14.24
C VAL A 20 -2.64 -10.44 -13.49
N GLU A 21 -1.46 -11.06 -13.60
CA GLU A 21 -1.09 -12.24 -12.80
C GLU A 21 -0.81 -11.88 -11.33
N GLN A 22 -0.46 -10.62 -11.06
CA GLN A 22 -0.31 -10.10 -9.71
C GLN A 22 -1.67 -9.92 -9.05
N GLU A 23 -2.63 -9.32 -9.76
CA GLU A 23 -4.01 -9.17 -9.28
C GLU A 23 -4.75 -10.51 -9.15
N GLN A 24 -4.55 -11.46 -10.08
CA GLN A 24 -5.15 -12.79 -9.98
C GLN A 24 -4.55 -13.63 -8.85
N ARG A 25 -3.27 -13.43 -8.51
CA ARG A 25 -2.63 -14.07 -7.36
C ARG A 25 -3.08 -13.42 -6.04
N LEU A 26 -3.28 -12.10 -6.01
CA LEU A 26 -3.88 -11.38 -4.87
C LEU A 26 -5.35 -11.77 -4.66
N SER A 27 -6.09 -12.07 -5.74
CA SER A 27 -7.47 -12.57 -5.69
C SER A 27 -7.56 -14.02 -5.19
N ARG A 28 -6.58 -14.88 -5.53
CA ARG A 28 -6.48 -16.27 -5.01
C ARG A 28 -5.88 -16.35 -3.60
N LEU A 29 -5.17 -15.32 -3.17
CA LEU A 29 -4.92 -15.01 -1.76
C LEU A 29 -6.16 -14.38 -1.11
N SER A 30 -7.34 -14.92 -1.49
CA SER A 30 -8.60 -14.74 -0.79
C SER A 30 -8.34 -14.79 0.71
N LEU A 31 -8.84 -13.77 1.40
CA LEU A 31 -8.89 -13.48 2.83
C LEU A 31 -9.32 -14.63 3.76
N ASN A 32 -9.37 -15.87 3.27
CA ASN A 32 -9.83 -17.09 3.94
C ASN A 32 -8.69 -18.03 4.38
N ARG A 33 -7.42 -17.59 4.33
CA ARG A 33 -6.29 -18.33 4.93
C ARG A 33 -5.35 -17.43 5.73
N LEU A 34 -5.88 -16.37 6.33
CA LEU A 34 -5.20 -15.72 7.43
C LEU A 34 -5.51 -16.55 8.69
N PRO A 35 -4.50 -17.08 9.39
CA PRO A 35 -4.74 -17.74 10.67
C PRO A 35 -5.40 -16.71 11.62
N CYS A 36 -6.20 -17.21 12.55
CA CYS A 36 -7.01 -16.44 13.51
C CYS A 36 -6.21 -15.54 14.49
N TYR A 37 -5.02 -15.09 14.11
CA TYR A 37 -4.17 -14.17 14.84
C TYR A 37 -4.39 -12.70 14.48
N LEU A 38 -5.17 -12.38 13.44
CA LEU A 38 -5.47 -10.98 13.13
C LEU A 38 -6.29 -10.21 14.18
N PRO A 39 -7.08 -10.82 15.09
CA PRO A 39 -7.66 -10.07 16.20
C PRO A 39 -6.64 -9.74 17.32
N CYS A 40 -5.46 -10.36 17.35
CA CYS A 40 -4.54 -10.26 18.49
C CYS A 40 -3.58 -9.06 18.42
N MET A 41 -3.55 -8.35 17.29
CA MET A 41 -2.82 -7.08 17.13
C MET A 41 -3.79 -5.96 16.75
N MET A 42 -5.02 -5.96 17.29
CA MET A 42 -5.68 -4.69 17.53
C MET A 42 -4.89 -4.00 18.65
N GLN A 43 -3.77 -3.38 18.27
CA GLN A 43 -3.19 -2.30 19.05
C GLN A 43 -4.37 -1.40 19.44
N SER A 44 -4.48 -1.08 20.72
CA SER A 44 -5.35 -0.01 21.20
C SER A 44 -5.09 1.19 20.30
N GLN A 45 -5.96 1.41 19.32
CA GLN A 45 -5.80 2.51 18.38
C GLN A 45 -6.11 3.74 19.21
N ASP A 46 -5.05 4.45 19.61
CA ASP A 46 -5.21 5.75 20.22
C ASP A 46 -6.08 6.59 19.29
N TYR A 47 -6.98 7.35 19.88
CA TYR A 47 -7.86 8.22 19.13
C TYR A 47 -7.04 9.18 18.27
N ILE A 48 -7.16 9.07 16.95
CA ILE A 48 -6.54 9.94 15.96
C ILE A 48 -7.60 10.96 15.52
N THR A 49 -7.29 12.24 15.67
CA THR A 49 -8.13 13.31 15.12
C THR A 49 -7.99 13.38 13.60
N LEU A 50 -8.99 13.95 12.93
CA LEU A 50 -8.93 14.14 11.49
C LEU A 50 -7.68 14.93 11.08
N GLU A 51 -7.37 16.01 11.79
CA GLU A 51 -6.24 16.89 11.49
C GLU A 51 -4.90 16.16 11.65
N GLN A 52 -4.74 15.40 12.74
CA GLN A 52 -3.52 14.66 13.01
C GLN A 52 -3.29 13.57 11.96
N GLY A 53 -4.32 12.78 11.67
CA GLY A 53 -4.21 11.71 10.69
C GLY A 53 -4.06 12.25 9.28
N TRP A 54 -4.77 13.32 8.93
CA TRP A 54 -4.67 13.96 7.61
C TRP A 54 -3.30 14.59 7.37
N GLY A 55 -2.69 15.23 8.36
CA GLY A 55 -1.34 15.80 8.23
C GLY A 55 -0.32 14.77 7.76
N LYS A 56 -0.35 13.56 8.33
CA LYS A 56 0.49 12.45 7.88
C LYS A 56 0.18 12.03 6.44
N MET A 57 -1.10 12.01 6.06
CA MET A 57 -1.48 11.67 4.68
C MET A 57 -0.94 12.70 3.69
N GLN A 58 -0.95 13.99 4.05
CA GLN A 58 -0.40 15.05 3.22
C GLN A 58 1.09 14.89 2.95
N GLU A 59 1.89 14.55 3.97
CA GLU A 59 3.31 14.23 3.78
C GLU A 59 3.52 13.08 2.77
N GLY A 60 2.64 12.08 2.81
CA GLY A 60 2.62 10.99 1.84
C GLY A 60 2.31 11.45 0.41
N PHE A 61 1.34 12.36 0.23
CA PHE A 61 1.02 12.92 -1.09
C PHE A 61 2.14 13.78 -1.63
N ASP A 62 2.73 14.64 -0.81
CA ASP A 62 3.83 15.50 -1.22
C ASP A 62 5.00 14.66 -1.70
N LYS A 63 5.32 13.57 -0.96
CA LYS A 63 6.36 12.64 -1.39
C LYS A 63 6.01 11.91 -2.68
N PHE A 64 4.74 11.57 -2.87
CA PHE A 64 4.27 10.93 -4.09
C PHE A 64 4.39 11.86 -5.30
N ILE A 65 3.99 13.13 -5.15
CA ILE A 65 4.14 14.17 -6.20
C ILE A 65 5.62 14.39 -6.52
N GLU A 66 6.49 14.51 -5.51
CA GLU A 66 7.94 14.64 -5.69
C GLU A 66 8.53 13.48 -6.51
N ILE A 67 8.09 12.24 -6.24
CA ILE A 67 8.54 11.05 -6.99
C ILE A 67 8.04 11.08 -8.44
N MET A 68 6.79 11.50 -8.66
CA MET A 68 6.23 11.63 -10.02
C MET A 68 6.97 12.70 -10.83
N GLU A 69 7.15 13.90 -10.28
CA GLU A 69 7.89 14.99 -10.93
C GLU A 69 9.38 14.64 -11.12
N GLY A 70 9.93 13.87 -10.18
CA GLY A 70 11.29 13.34 -10.24
C GLY A 70 11.48 12.25 -11.30
N GLY A 71 10.42 11.81 -12.00
CA GLY A 71 10.47 10.77 -13.04
C GLY A 71 10.68 9.37 -12.47
N PHE A 72 10.19 9.10 -11.27
CA PHE A 72 10.29 7.81 -10.58
C PHE A 72 11.73 7.32 -10.38
N ARG A 73 12.69 8.25 -10.23
CA ARG A 73 14.10 7.92 -9.98
C ARG A 73 14.31 7.19 -8.65
N GLU A 74 13.53 7.56 -7.63
CA GLU A 74 13.56 6.94 -6.33
C GLU A 74 12.25 6.18 -6.06
N PRO A 75 12.31 4.96 -5.50
CA PRO A 75 11.12 4.21 -5.15
C PRO A 75 10.42 4.82 -3.92
N PHE A 76 9.11 4.64 -3.84
CA PHE A 76 8.36 5.01 -2.64
C PHE A 76 8.80 4.14 -1.45
N ALA A 77 9.16 4.77 -0.33
CA ALA A 77 9.68 4.06 0.83
C ALA A 77 8.61 3.12 1.43
N LEU A 78 8.96 1.84 1.59
CA LEU A 78 8.04 0.83 2.15
C LEU A 78 7.61 1.14 3.59
N SER A 79 8.49 1.75 4.39
CA SER A 79 8.17 2.21 5.74
C SER A 79 7.08 3.27 5.71
N LEU A 80 7.27 4.32 4.90
CA LEU A 80 6.29 5.39 4.72
C LEU A 80 4.95 4.85 4.21
N HIS A 81 4.97 3.96 3.22
CA HIS A 81 3.76 3.32 2.72
C HIS A 81 3.01 2.58 3.83
N SER A 82 3.73 1.81 4.65
CA SER A 82 3.14 1.04 5.75
C SER A 82 2.54 1.96 6.81
N GLU A 83 3.23 3.05 7.15
CA GLU A 83 2.75 4.06 8.10
C GLU A 83 1.48 4.77 7.61
N LEU A 84 1.46 5.20 6.35
CA LEU A 84 0.30 5.84 5.72
C LEU A 84 -0.90 4.89 5.67
N TYR A 85 -0.67 3.62 5.31
CA TYR A 85 -1.72 2.60 5.29
C TYR A 85 -2.30 2.38 6.69
N THR A 86 -1.46 2.17 7.69
CA THR A 86 -1.90 1.99 9.08
C THR A 86 -2.66 3.21 9.59
N ASN A 87 -2.18 4.42 9.29
CA ASN A 87 -2.83 5.68 9.67
C ASN A 87 -4.22 5.85 9.00
N CYS A 88 -4.32 5.56 7.71
CA CYS A 88 -5.58 5.58 6.98
C CYS A 88 -6.57 4.55 7.54
N TYR A 89 -6.10 3.32 7.75
CA TYR A 89 -6.89 2.25 8.35
C TYR A 89 -7.41 2.63 9.74
N ALA A 90 -6.57 3.24 10.57
CA ALA A 90 -6.94 3.75 11.89
C ALA A 90 -8.14 4.71 11.82
N MET A 91 -8.01 5.76 11.00
CA MET A 91 -9.04 6.78 10.84
C MET A 91 -10.37 6.23 10.29
N CYS A 92 -10.30 5.23 9.42
CA CYS A 92 -11.47 4.60 8.79
C CYS A 92 -12.16 3.56 9.69
N THR A 93 -11.48 3.02 10.71
CA THR A 93 -12.02 1.97 11.59
C THR A 93 -12.37 2.45 13.00
N GLN A 94 -12.10 3.73 13.30
CA GLN A 94 -12.56 4.38 14.52
C GLN A 94 -14.08 4.30 14.69
N LYS A 95 -14.53 4.13 15.94
CA LYS A 95 -15.96 4.12 16.28
C LYS A 95 -16.57 5.49 15.99
N ALA A 96 -17.83 5.47 15.55
CA ALA A 96 -18.63 6.69 15.40
C ALA A 96 -18.59 7.53 16.71
N PRO A 97 -18.51 8.86 16.62
CA PRO A 97 -18.67 9.72 15.44
C PRO A 97 -17.38 9.96 14.62
N ASN A 98 -16.27 9.29 14.96
CA ASN A 98 -14.94 9.64 14.47
C ASN A 98 -14.45 8.75 13.32
N ASN A 99 -15.38 8.15 12.57
CA ASN A 99 -15.05 7.46 11.34
C ASN A 99 -14.87 8.51 10.24
N TYR A 100 -13.65 8.62 9.72
CA TYR A 100 -13.30 9.65 8.75
C TYR A 100 -13.20 9.14 7.31
N ALA A 101 -13.63 7.92 7.01
CA ALA A 101 -13.50 7.33 5.67
C ALA A 101 -14.06 8.25 4.56
N ASP A 102 -15.28 8.76 4.75
CA ASP A 102 -15.92 9.65 3.76
C ASP A 102 -15.20 10.99 3.62
N GLN A 103 -14.75 11.56 4.74
CA GLN A 103 -14.04 12.85 4.77
C GLN A 103 -12.66 12.74 4.11
N LEU A 104 -11.97 11.63 4.36
CA LEU A 104 -10.71 11.32 3.70
C LEU A 104 -10.92 11.25 2.20
N TYR A 105 -11.87 10.44 1.72
CA TYR A 105 -12.13 10.27 0.28
C TYR A 105 -12.36 11.60 -0.45
N GLN A 106 -13.16 12.50 0.14
CA GLN A 106 -13.38 13.84 -0.42
C GLN A 106 -12.09 14.66 -0.49
N LYS A 107 -11.29 14.66 0.58
CA LYS A 107 -10.03 15.39 0.61
C LYS A 107 -8.98 14.83 -0.36
N TYR A 108 -8.93 13.52 -0.56
CA TYR A 108 -8.08 12.88 -1.59
C TYR A 108 -8.40 13.45 -2.98
N GLY A 109 -9.68 13.53 -3.34
CA GLY A 109 -10.11 14.10 -4.62
C GLY A 109 -9.60 15.52 -4.82
N MET A 110 -9.74 16.37 -3.80
CA MET A 110 -9.29 17.76 -3.84
C MET A 110 -7.78 17.94 -4.07
N ILE A 111 -6.95 16.99 -3.62
CA ILE A 111 -5.49 17.05 -3.80
C ILE A 111 -5.10 16.63 -5.22
N TYR A 112 -5.68 15.54 -5.72
CA TYR A 112 -5.28 14.97 -7.01
C TYR A 112 -5.94 15.65 -8.20
N GLU A 113 -7.15 16.16 -8.08
CA GLU A 113 -7.88 16.77 -9.19
C GLU A 113 -7.11 17.92 -9.86
N PRO A 114 -6.52 18.89 -9.12
CA PRO A 114 -5.66 19.92 -9.72
C PRO A 114 -4.41 19.35 -10.39
N TYR A 115 -3.77 18.35 -9.77
CA TYR A 115 -2.56 17.73 -10.30
C TYR A 115 -2.83 17.00 -11.63
N LEU A 116 -3.92 16.23 -11.68
CA LEU A 116 -4.35 15.52 -12.88
C LEU A 116 -4.73 16.48 -14.01
N HIS A 117 -5.44 17.57 -13.68
CA HIS A 117 -5.76 18.63 -14.64
C HIS A 117 -4.55 19.39 -15.18
N ALA A 118 -3.46 19.48 -14.42
CA ALA A 118 -2.24 20.15 -14.87
C ALA A 118 -1.32 19.24 -15.70
N THR A 119 -1.34 17.93 -15.42
CA THR A 119 -0.31 17.00 -15.92
C THR A 119 -0.81 16.05 -17.00
N VAL A 120 -2.10 15.68 -16.99
CA VAL A 120 -2.64 14.59 -17.81
C VAL A 120 -3.77 15.05 -18.74
N LEU A 121 -4.72 15.84 -18.23
CA LEU A 121 -5.91 16.31 -18.96
C LEU A 121 -5.64 17.61 -19.72
#